data_AF-A0A933GJN1-F1
#
_entry.id   AF-A0A933GJN1-F1
#
_cell.length_a   1.000
_cell.length_b   1.000
_cell.length_c   1.000
_cell.angle_alpha   90.00
_cell.angle_beta   90.00
_cell.angle_gamma   90.00
#
_symmetry.space_group_name_H-M   'P 1'
#
loop_
_entity.id
_entity.type
_entity.pdbx_description
1 polymer ?
#
loop_
_entity_poly.entity_id
_entity_poly.type
_entity_poly.pdbx_seq_one_letter_code
_entity_poly.pdbx_strand_id
1 'polypeptide(L)' 'MSDQTASRPLTPPGLPPRQGLYDPAYEHDACGVGFVVAMKGRKSHAIVEQALT' A
#
# COMPACT_ATOMS: atom_id res chain seq x y z
N MET A 1 -1.79 32.43 -26.81
CA MET A 1 -0.82 32.24 -25.72
C MET A 1 -1.13 30.91 -25.08
N SER A 2 -0.40 29.89 -25.52
CA SER A 2 -0.49 28.52 -25.07
C SER A 2 0.34 28.36 -23.81
N ASP A 3 -0.27 28.12 -22.64
CA ASP A 3 0.48 27.57 -21.49
C ASP A 3 -0.45 26.96 -20.43
N GLN A 4 -1.18 25.90 -20.77
CA GLN A 4 -1.96 25.15 -19.77
C GLN A 4 -1.86 23.63 -19.94
N THR A 5 -0.71 23.15 -20.43
CA THR A 5 -0.38 21.72 -20.56
C THR A 5 0.73 21.30 -19.61
N ALA A 6 0.78 21.86 -18.41
CA ALA A 6 1.64 21.37 -17.35
C ALA A 6 0.88 21.29 -16.02
N SER A 7 0.82 20.08 -15.47
CA SER A 7 0.75 19.79 -14.02
C SER A 7 -0.58 19.69 -13.27
N ARG A 8 -1.68 19.20 -13.88
CA ARG A 8 -2.68 18.52 -13.03
C ARG A 8 -2.08 17.15 -12.65
N PRO A 9 -1.71 16.89 -11.37
CA PRO A 9 -1.36 15.53 -10.99
C PRO A 9 -2.61 14.68 -11.21
N LEU A 10 -2.45 13.58 -11.95
CA LEU A 10 -3.51 12.61 -12.23
C LEU A 10 -3.94 11.81 -10.98
N THR A 11 -3.54 12.25 -9.78
CA THR A 11 -3.80 11.54 -8.53
C THR A 11 -5.31 11.48 -8.26
N PRO A 12 -5.89 10.27 -8.18
CA PRO A 12 -7.26 10.08 -7.76
C PRO A 12 -7.53 10.76 -6.40
N PRO A 13 -8.68 11.42 -6.20
CA PRO A 13 -9.00 12.07 -4.93
C PRO A 13 -8.96 11.05 -3.78
N GLY A 14 -8.22 11.36 -2.72
CA GLY A 14 -8.06 10.49 -1.54
C GLY A 14 -6.74 9.72 -1.48
N LEU A 15 -5.91 9.75 -2.53
CA LEU A 15 -4.60 9.10 -2.53
C LEU A 15 -3.46 10.08 -2.21
N PRO A 16 -2.40 9.63 -1.51
CA PRO A 16 -1.22 10.44 -1.28
C PRO A 16 -0.50 10.77 -2.60
N PRO A 17 0.31 11.85 -2.66
CA PRO A 17 1.14 12.14 -3.82
C PRO A 17 2.20 11.04 -4.04
N ARG A 18 2.73 10.93 -5.26
CA ARG A 18 3.86 10.04 -5.59
C ARG A 18 5.03 10.29 -4.63
N GLN A 19 5.50 9.25 -3.94
CA GLN A 19 6.57 9.37 -2.95
C GLN A 19 7.39 8.08 -2.83
N GLY A 20 8.71 8.15 -2.94
CA GLY A 20 9.56 6.95 -2.91
C GLY A 20 9.16 5.94 -3.99
N LEU A 21 8.93 4.68 -3.60
CA LEU A 21 8.46 3.61 -4.51
C LEU A 21 6.93 3.63 -4.75
N TYR A 22 6.21 4.55 -4.11
CA TYR A 22 4.77 4.67 -4.25
C TYR A 22 4.38 5.50 -5.48
N ASP A 23 3.52 4.94 -6.33
CA ASP A 23 2.89 5.62 -7.47
C ASP A 23 1.37 5.39 -7.44
N PRO A 24 0.53 6.43 -7.25
CA PRO A 24 -0.93 6.32 -7.19
C PRO A 24 -1.55 5.69 -8.43
N ALA A 25 -0.86 5.70 -9.58
CA ALA A 25 -1.33 5.04 -10.78
C ALA A 25 -1.40 3.51 -10.65
N TYR A 26 -0.72 2.92 -9.66
CA TYR A 26 -0.76 1.49 -9.33
C TYR A 26 -1.52 1.21 -8.02
N GLU A 27 -2.25 2.18 -7.48
CA GLU A 27 -3.15 1.93 -6.36
C GLU A 27 -4.38 1.15 -6.84
N HIS A 28 -4.70 0.06 -6.15
CA HIS A 28 -5.86 -0.77 -6.40
C HIS A 28 -6.61 -1.00 -5.09
N ASP A 29 -7.93 -1.24 -5.15
CA ASP A 29 -8.74 -1.56 -3.97
C ASP A 29 -8.13 -2.73 -3.20
N ALA A 30 -7.55 -2.45 -2.03
CA ALA A 30 -6.93 -3.45 -1.19
C ALA A 30 -8.02 -4.13 -0.34
N CYS A 31 -8.36 -5.38 -0.67
CA CYS A 31 -9.22 -6.24 0.14
C CYS A 31 -8.51 -6.71 1.42
N GLY A 32 -8.13 -5.78 2.30
CA GLY A 32 -7.60 -6.02 3.64
C GLY A 32 -6.20 -6.63 3.69
N VAL A 33 -5.34 -6.08 4.53
CA VAL A 33 -4.04 -6.69 4.88
C VAL A 33 -3.91 -6.75 6.40
N GLY A 34 -3.31 -7.82 6.91
CA GLY A 34 -3.11 -8.06 8.33
C GLY A 34 -1.76 -8.72 8.61
N PHE A 35 -1.27 -8.60 9.84
CA PHE A 35 0.03 -9.12 10.24
C PHE A 35 -0.09 -9.89 11.56
N VAL A 36 0.58 -11.04 11.64
CA VAL A 36 0.78 -11.80 12.87
C VAL A 36 2.28 -11.84 13.14
N VAL A 37 2.72 -11.61 14.38
CA VAL A 37 4.14 -11.53 14.74
C VAL A 37 4.43 -12.25 16.04
N ALA A 38 5.48 -13.06 16.04
CA ALA A 38 6.02 -13.68 17.25
C ALA A 38 6.94 -12.71 17.99
N MET A 39 6.40 -11.93 18.93
CA MET A 39 7.14 -10.87 19.67
C MET A 39 8.39 -11.37 20.41
N LYS A 40 8.42 -12.65 20.79
CA LYS A 40 9.53 -13.27 21.53
C LYS A 40 10.60 -13.90 20.62
N GLY A 41 10.46 -13.82 19.29
CA GLY A 41 11.43 -14.35 18.32
C GLY A 41 11.59 -15.88 18.32
N ARG A 42 10.71 -16.61 19.01
CA ARG A 42 10.76 -18.08 19.04
C ARG A 42 10.14 -18.64 17.77
N LYS A 43 10.87 -19.53 17.10
CA LYS A 43 10.40 -20.24 15.90
C LYS A 43 9.22 -21.16 16.28
N SER A 44 8.13 -21.06 15.53
CA SER A 44 6.94 -21.90 15.69
C SER A 44 6.12 -21.88 14.39
N HIS A 45 5.38 -22.97 14.12
CA HIS A 45 4.43 -23.05 13.01
C HIS A 45 3.10 -22.34 13.29
N ALA A 46 2.81 -22.01 14.55
CA ALA A 46 1.54 -21.40 14.96
C ALA A 46 1.24 -20.06 14.26
N ILE A 47 2.26 -19.28 13.91
CA ILE A 47 2.10 -18.01 13.17
C ILE A 47 1.56 -18.22 11.74
N VAL A 48 1.86 -19.37 11.14
CA VAL A 48 1.35 -19.75 9.82
C VAL A 48 -0.11 -20.19 9.94
N GLU A 49 -0.43 -21.01 10.94
CA GLU A 49 -1.81 -21.44 11.21
C GLU A 49 -2.74 -20.26 11.48
N GLN A 50 -2.29 -19.28 12.28
CA GLN A 50 -3.02 -18.04 12.56
C GLN A 50 -3.20 -17.13 11.34
N ALA A 51 -2.38 -17.27 10.30
CA ALA A 51 -2.53 -16.49 9.07
C ALA A 51 -3.54 -17.14 8.09
N LEU A 52 -3.92 -18.40 8.33
CA LEU A 52 -4.82 -19.18 7.48
C LEU A 52 -6.24 -19.30 8.05
N THR A 53 -6.46 -18.85 9.29
CA THR A 53 -7.74 -18.92 10.02
C THR A 53 -8.13 -17.56 10.58
#